data_AF-A0A4Y2A1W2-F1
#
_entry.id   AF-A0A4Y2A1W2-F1
#
_cell.length_a   1.000
_cell.length_b   1.000
_cell.length_c   1.000
_cell.angle_alpha   90.00
_cell.angle_beta   90.00
_cell.angle_gamma   90.00
#
_symmetry.space_group_name_H-M   'P 1'
#
loop_
_entity.id
_entity.type
_entity.pdbx_description
1 polymer ?
#
loop_
_entity_poly.entity_id
_entity_poly.type
_entity_poly.pdbx_seq_one_letter_code
_entity_poly.pdbx_strand_id
1 'polypeptide(L)'
;MMAEMKAGQEEMRSGQEEIKNKIQEHVESQAEEIKNHVDGCVGKIEEEVECVKGKIENVESKVQNKSRTLIFQINSQTFDGQSWIIFKTQFDVVSSTNGWTDFEKASQLVVSLRGSAAEVLQGIPADKLTDLMTIENALQSRFGDSHLTQFCRTELKTRRQKPGESLQVLAADVERLMSLAYAECPLDVRESLVFRRRY
;
A
#
# COMPACT_ATOMS: atom_id res chain seq x y z
N MET A 1 -7.19 -8.81 -98.82
CA MET A 1 -7.57 -9.96 -97.96
C MET A 1 -6.56 -10.26 -96.84
N MET A 2 -5.34 -10.78 -97.07
CA MET A 2 -4.39 -11.06 -95.96
C MET A 2 -3.92 -9.81 -95.19
N ALA A 3 -3.63 -8.70 -95.88
CA ALA A 3 -3.20 -7.45 -95.24
C ALA A 3 -4.31 -6.80 -94.39
N GLU A 4 -5.56 -6.84 -94.86
CA GLU A 4 -6.73 -6.30 -94.14
C GLU A 4 -7.06 -7.13 -92.89
N MET A 5 -6.91 -8.46 -92.96
CA MET A 5 -7.07 -9.34 -91.79
C MET A 5 -6.02 -9.05 -90.72
N LYS A 6 -4.78 -8.80 -91.14
CA LYS A 6 -3.68 -8.44 -90.23
C LYS A 6 -3.89 -7.08 -89.58
N ALA A 7 -4.36 -6.09 -90.33
CA ALA A 7 -4.70 -4.76 -89.81
C ALA A 7 -5.86 -4.82 -88.79
N GLY A 8 -6.92 -5.58 -89.07
CA GLY A 8 -8.03 -5.75 -88.12
C GLY A 8 -7.64 -6.47 -86.82
N GLN A 9 -6.69 -7.41 -86.89
CA GLN A 9 -6.12 -8.04 -85.68
C GLN A 9 -5.27 -7.07 -84.86
N GLU A 10 -4.53 -6.19 -85.52
CA GLU A 10 -3.66 -5.21 -84.87
C GLU A 10 -4.46 -4.10 -84.19
N GLU A 11 -5.54 -3.62 -84.83
CA GLU A 11 -6.49 -2.70 -84.21
C GLU A 11 -7.20 -3.32 -83.00
N MET A 12 -7.62 -4.59 -83.09
CA MET A 12 -8.23 -5.31 -81.97
C MET A 12 -7.27 -5.43 -80.78
N ARG A 13 -5.99 -5.75 -81.05
CA ARG A 13 -4.97 -5.83 -80.01
C ARG A 13 -4.71 -4.46 -79.37
N SER A 14 -4.65 -3.40 -80.18
CA SER A 14 -4.49 -2.03 -79.68
C SER A 14 -5.66 -1.59 -78.80
N GLY A 15 -6.90 -1.86 -79.22
CA GLY A 15 -8.09 -1.54 -78.42
C GLY A 15 -8.16 -2.31 -77.11
N GLN A 16 -7.73 -3.58 -77.10
CA GLN A 16 -7.61 -4.37 -75.87
C GLN A 16 -6.57 -3.80 -74.90
N GLU A 17 -5.40 -3.38 -75.40
CA GLU A 17 -4.35 -2.79 -74.55
C GLU A 17 -4.80 -1.44 -73.99
N GLU A 18 -5.51 -0.62 -74.75
CA GLU A 18 -6.04 0.66 -74.28
C GLU A 18 -7.10 0.48 -73.17
N ILE A 19 -8.00 -0.51 -73.31
CA ILE A 19 -8.99 -0.83 -72.27
C ILE A 19 -8.29 -1.35 -71.01
N LYS A 20 -7.30 -2.22 -71.15
CA LYS A 20 -6.52 -2.76 -70.04
C LYS A 20 -5.79 -1.65 -69.29
N ASN A 21 -5.14 -0.72 -70.00
CA ASN A 21 -4.45 0.42 -69.39
C ASN A 21 -5.43 1.32 -68.62
N LYS A 22 -6.59 1.65 -69.19
CA LYS A 22 -7.62 2.44 -68.50
C LYS A 22 -8.16 1.76 -67.24
N ILE A 23 -8.38 0.44 -67.28
CA ILE A 23 -8.79 -0.33 -66.11
C ILE A 23 -7.70 -0.31 -65.05
N GLN A 24 -6.44 -0.50 -65.44
CA GLN A 24 -5.31 -0.49 -64.53
C GLN A 24 -5.15 0.88 -63.86
N GLU A 25 -5.18 1.98 -64.62
CA GLU A 25 -5.12 3.36 -64.09
C GLU A 25 -6.28 3.65 -63.12
N HIS A 26 -7.50 3.20 -63.43
CA HIS A 26 -8.65 3.39 -62.55
C HIS A 26 -8.49 2.64 -61.23
N VAL A 27 -8.04 1.38 -61.28
CA VAL A 27 -7.79 0.55 -60.09
C VAL A 27 -6.68 1.17 -59.23
N GLU A 28 -5.59 1.62 -59.84
CA GLU A 28 -4.49 2.30 -59.14
C GLU A 28 -4.96 3.61 -58.47
N SER A 29 -5.75 4.42 -59.17
CA SER A 29 -6.33 5.65 -58.62
C SER A 29 -7.26 5.38 -57.44
N GLN A 30 -8.13 4.37 -57.53
CA GLN A 30 -9.02 3.99 -56.43
C GLN A 30 -8.25 3.41 -55.23
N ALA A 31 -7.21 2.63 -55.49
CA ALA A 31 -6.35 2.09 -54.43
C ALA A 31 -5.66 3.22 -53.65
N GLU A 32 -5.16 4.25 -54.33
CA GLU A 32 -4.52 5.39 -53.66
C GLU A 32 -5.54 6.23 -52.88
N GLU A 33 -6.77 6.41 -53.38
CA GLU A 33 -7.83 7.10 -52.64
C GLU A 33 -8.23 6.35 -51.37
N ILE A 34 -8.39 5.02 -51.45
CA ILE A 34 -8.67 4.17 -50.28
C ILE A 34 -7.52 4.27 -49.27
N LYS A 35 -6.28 4.19 -49.72
CA LYS A 35 -5.10 4.30 -48.86
C LYS A 35 -5.07 5.64 -48.13
N ASN A 36 -5.27 6.75 -48.84
CA ASN A 36 -5.34 8.08 -48.23
C ASN A 36 -6.47 8.20 -47.20
N HIS A 37 -7.62 7.59 -47.46
CA HIS A 37 -8.73 7.57 -46.50
C HIS A 37 -8.41 6.75 -45.26
N VAL A 38 -7.75 5.59 -45.43
CA VAL A 38 -7.31 4.73 -44.32
C VAL A 38 -6.27 5.46 -43.47
N ASP A 39 -5.25 6.05 -44.08
CA ASP A 39 -4.21 6.81 -43.37
C ASP A 39 -4.81 7.98 -42.57
N GLY A 40 -5.78 8.68 -43.16
CA GLY A 40 -6.51 9.74 -42.46
C GLY A 40 -7.37 9.24 -41.29
N CYS A 41 -7.96 8.04 -41.39
CA CYS A 41 -8.66 7.42 -40.28
C CYS A 41 -7.71 6.97 -39.17
N VAL A 42 -6.57 6.38 -39.54
CA VAL A 42 -5.53 5.95 -38.59
C VAL A 42 -5.01 7.13 -37.79
N GLY A 43 -4.67 8.25 -38.44
CA GLY A 43 -4.18 9.45 -37.75
C GLY A 43 -5.18 10.00 -36.71
N LYS A 44 -6.49 10.02 -37.03
CA LYS A 44 -7.52 10.43 -36.07
C LYS A 44 -7.61 9.49 -34.87
N ILE A 45 -7.51 8.18 -35.09
CA ILE A 45 -7.52 7.19 -34.02
C ILE A 45 -6.28 7.37 -33.12
N GLU A 46 -5.11 7.58 -33.70
CA GLU A 46 -3.87 7.82 -32.95
C GLU A 46 -3.98 9.08 -32.07
N GLU A 47 -4.54 10.18 -32.58
CA GLU A 47 -4.81 11.39 -31.79
C GLU A 47 -5.78 11.14 -30.62
N GLU A 48 -6.87 10.39 -30.86
CA GLU A 48 -7.82 10.05 -29.79
C GLU A 48 -7.19 9.13 -28.74
N VAL A 49 -6.39 8.15 -29.16
CA VAL A 49 -5.67 7.24 -28.25
C VAL A 49 -4.72 8.02 -27.35
N GLU A 50 -3.94 8.96 -27.89
CA GLU A 50 -3.02 9.76 -27.09
C GLU A 50 -3.77 10.69 -26.12
N CYS A 51 -4.90 11.27 -26.55
CA CYS A 51 -5.78 12.06 -25.67
C CYS A 51 -6.36 11.23 -24.51
N VAL A 52 -6.81 10.01 -24.79
CA VAL A 52 -7.33 9.09 -23.77
C VAL A 52 -6.23 8.69 -22.79
N LYS A 53 -5.02 8.40 -23.28
CA LYS A 53 -3.87 8.07 -22.45
C LYS A 53 -3.54 9.18 -21.45
N GLY A 54 -3.49 10.44 -21.89
CA GLY A 54 -3.29 11.57 -20.98
C GLY A 54 -4.40 11.74 -19.94
N LYS A 55 -5.67 11.44 -20.29
CA LYS A 55 -6.78 11.44 -19.32
C LYS A 55 -6.63 10.33 -18.28
N ILE A 56 -6.15 9.15 -18.67
CA ILE A 56 -5.91 8.02 -17.76
C ILE A 56 -4.83 8.41 -16.74
N GLU A 57 -3.69 8.94 -17.19
CA GLU A 57 -2.59 9.37 -16.30
C GLU A 57 -3.05 10.42 -15.26
N ASN A 58 -3.91 11.36 -15.67
CA ASN A 58 -4.50 12.34 -14.76
C ASN A 58 -5.47 11.70 -13.74
N VAL A 59 -6.30 10.73 -14.18
CA VAL A 59 -7.19 9.99 -13.29
C VAL A 59 -6.38 9.17 -12.29
N GLU A 60 -5.34 8.47 -12.72
CA GLU A 60 -4.43 7.73 -11.86
C GLU A 60 -3.80 8.64 -10.79
N SER A 61 -3.32 9.82 -11.19
CA SER A 61 -2.77 10.83 -10.26
C SER A 61 -3.80 11.30 -9.23
N LYS A 62 -5.04 11.55 -9.66
CA LYS A 62 -6.14 11.94 -8.76
C LYS A 62 -6.54 10.83 -7.80
N VAL A 63 -6.61 9.59 -8.28
CA VAL A 63 -6.90 8.41 -7.46
C VAL A 63 -5.81 8.23 -6.41
N GLN A 64 -4.52 8.28 -6.81
CA GLN A 64 -3.40 8.18 -5.86
C GLN A 64 -3.46 9.27 -4.77
N ASN A 65 -3.70 10.53 -5.14
CA ASN A 65 -3.81 11.62 -4.17
C ASN A 65 -5.04 11.48 -3.26
N LYS A 66 -6.18 11.03 -3.80
CA LYS A 66 -7.39 10.80 -3.00
C LYS A 66 -7.20 9.62 -2.05
N SER A 67 -6.57 8.53 -2.49
CA SER A 67 -6.17 7.40 -1.64
C SER A 67 -5.26 7.89 -0.53
N ARG A 68 -4.20 8.66 -0.82
CA ARG A 68 -3.35 9.29 0.22
C ARG A 68 -4.17 10.10 1.23
N THR A 69 -5.13 10.89 0.76
CA THR A 69 -5.99 11.72 1.63
C THR A 69 -6.93 10.88 2.50
N LEU A 70 -7.52 9.80 1.96
CA LEU A 70 -8.37 8.86 2.72
C LEU A 70 -7.53 8.00 3.68
N ILE A 71 -6.28 7.67 3.32
CA ILE A 71 -5.33 6.92 4.14
C ILE A 71 -4.97 7.71 5.41
N PHE A 72 -4.86 9.05 5.34
CA PHE A 72 -4.76 9.90 6.54
C PHE A 72 -5.98 9.82 7.48
N GLN A 73 -7.13 9.27 7.05
CA GLN A 73 -8.31 9.16 7.90
C GLN A 73 -8.35 7.87 8.74
N ILE A 74 -7.65 6.80 8.34
CA ILE A 74 -7.38 5.68 9.26
C ILE A 74 -6.19 6.10 10.12
N ASN A 75 -6.46 7.01 11.06
CA ASN A 75 -5.46 7.54 11.97
C ASN A 75 -4.84 6.38 12.77
N SER A 76 -3.50 6.32 12.80
CA SER A 76 -2.82 5.59 13.85
C SER A 76 -3.25 6.17 15.20
N GLN A 77 -3.57 5.28 16.13
CA GLN A 77 -3.85 5.67 17.50
C GLN A 77 -2.64 6.41 18.09
N THR A 78 -2.84 7.31 19.04
CA THR A 78 -1.72 7.96 19.73
C THR A 78 -1.08 6.99 20.72
N PHE A 79 0.26 6.97 20.79
CA PHE A 79 1.00 6.18 21.76
C PHE A 79 1.65 7.08 22.81
N ASP A 80 1.22 6.96 24.06
CA ASP A 80 1.67 7.74 25.22
C ASP A 80 2.59 6.96 26.18
N GLY A 81 2.94 5.71 25.84
CA GLY A 81 3.78 4.84 26.67
C GLY A 81 3.02 3.70 27.35
N GLN A 82 1.81 3.38 26.89
CA GLN A 82 1.08 2.15 27.24
C GLN A 82 1.81 0.90 26.70
N SER A 83 1.13 -0.26 26.63
CA SER A 83 1.73 -1.48 26.08
C SER A 83 2.19 -1.29 24.63
N TRP A 84 3.50 -1.29 24.42
CA TRP A 84 4.12 -1.18 23.10
C TRP A 84 3.67 -2.30 22.16
N ILE A 85 3.47 -3.52 22.65
CA ILE A 85 3.04 -4.66 21.83
C ILE A 85 1.63 -4.46 21.27
N ILE A 86 0.70 -4.00 22.11
CA ILE A 86 -0.68 -3.74 21.68
C ILE A 86 -0.69 -2.65 20.60
N PHE A 87 0.04 -1.57 20.86
CA PHE A 87 0.17 -0.47 19.90
C PHE A 87 0.81 -0.93 18.59
N LYS A 88 1.94 -1.66 18.65
CA LYS A 88 2.64 -2.17 17.47
C LYS A 88 1.75 -3.09 16.64
N THR A 89 1.01 -3.99 17.27
CA THR A 89 0.08 -4.89 16.57
C THR A 89 -1.01 -4.11 15.83
N GLN A 90 -1.61 -3.11 16.49
CA GLN A 90 -2.62 -2.25 15.85
C GLN A 90 -2.01 -1.42 14.70
N PHE A 91 -0.81 -0.88 14.91
CA PHE A 91 -0.06 -0.13 13.92
C PHE A 91 0.29 -0.98 12.70
N ASP A 92 0.69 -2.23 12.89
CA ASP A 92 1.01 -3.18 11.82
C ASP A 92 -0.23 -3.55 11.00
N VAL A 93 -1.38 -3.74 11.65
CA VAL A 93 -2.67 -3.95 10.95
C VAL A 93 -3.03 -2.74 10.10
N VAL A 94 -2.95 -1.53 10.68
CA VAL A 94 -3.28 -0.28 9.97
C VAL A 94 -2.32 -0.04 8.80
N SER A 95 -1.01 -0.20 9.03
CA SER A 95 0.00 0.02 7.99
C SER A 95 -0.11 -0.99 6.84
N SER A 96 -0.43 -2.25 7.14
CA SER A 96 -0.67 -3.29 6.12
C SER A 96 -1.94 -3.01 5.31
N THR A 97 -3.03 -2.60 5.98
CA THR A 97 -4.29 -2.23 5.32
C THR A 97 -4.10 -1.03 4.40
N ASN A 98 -3.23 -0.10 4.80
CA ASN A 98 -2.95 1.11 4.04
C ASN A 98 -1.82 0.97 3.02
N GLY A 99 -1.14 -0.18 2.97
CA GLY A 99 0.01 -0.39 2.08
C GLY A 99 1.18 0.57 2.34
N TRP A 100 1.40 0.99 3.59
CA TRP A 100 2.47 1.93 3.91
C TRP A 100 3.86 1.34 3.63
N THR A 101 4.68 2.16 2.98
CA THR A 101 6.13 1.95 2.89
C THR A 101 6.79 2.13 4.25
N ASP A 102 8.01 1.62 4.43
CA ASP A 102 8.73 1.76 5.71
C ASP A 102 8.99 3.23 6.08
N PHE A 103 9.18 4.10 5.09
CA PHE A 103 9.27 5.54 5.30
C PHE A 103 7.98 6.16 5.84
N GLU A 104 6.83 5.77 5.28
CA GLU A 104 5.51 6.22 5.75
C GLU A 104 5.22 5.69 7.16
N LYS A 105 5.57 4.43 7.43
CA LYS A 105 5.50 3.84 8.77
C LYS A 105 6.35 4.62 9.77
N ALA A 106 7.61 4.92 9.44
CA ALA A 106 8.49 5.68 10.33
C ALA A 106 7.92 7.08 10.62
N SER A 107 7.48 7.79 9.58
CA SER A 107 6.89 9.13 9.70
C SER A 107 5.63 9.10 10.57
N GLN A 108 4.72 8.15 10.32
CA GLN A 108 3.49 8.03 11.08
C GLN A 108 3.75 7.62 12.53
N LEU A 109 4.73 6.74 12.77
CA LEU A 109 5.13 6.32 14.10
C LEU A 109 5.58 7.53 14.92
N VAL A 110 6.49 8.35 14.39
CA VAL A 110 6.95 9.61 15.01
C VAL A 110 5.79 10.55 15.34
N VAL A 111 4.87 10.74 14.40
CA VAL A 111 3.70 11.63 14.58
C VAL A 111 2.70 11.08 15.60
N SER A 112 2.68 9.76 15.82
CA SER A 112 1.76 9.10 16.76
C SER A 112 2.27 9.14 18.21
N LEU A 113 3.56 9.39 18.45
CA LEU A 113 4.13 9.45 19.79
C LEU A 113 3.69 10.68 20.57
N ARG A 114 3.30 10.49 21.83
CA ARG A 114 2.92 11.54 22.78
C ARG A 114 3.57 11.28 24.14
N GLY A 115 3.65 12.31 24.97
CA GLY A 115 4.14 12.19 26.36
C GLY A 115 5.50 11.48 26.47
N SER A 116 5.59 10.52 27.39
CA SER A 116 6.80 9.74 27.66
C SER A 116 7.33 9.04 26.40
N ALA A 117 6.45 8.54 25.52
CA ALA A 117 6.90 7.88 24.30
C ALA A 117 7.61 8.84 23.33
N ALA A 118 7.18 10.09 23.24
CA ALA A 118 7.81 11.09 22.38
C ALA A 118 9.23 11.46 22.84
N GLU A 119 9.52 11.35 24.14
CA GLU A 119 10.87 11.62 24.68
C GLU A 119 11.93 10.66 24.12
N VAL A 120 11.54 9.46 23.66
CA VAL A 120 12.45 8.50 23.02
C VAL A 120 13.11 9.10 21.78
N LEU A 121 12.41 9.99 21.09
CA LEU A 121 12.92 10.64 19.88
C LEU A 121 14.12 11.55 20.16
N GLN A 122 14.28 12.06 21.39
CA GLN A 122 15.43 12.91 21.75
C GLN A 122 16.75 12.14 21.72
N GLY A 123 16.71 10.81 21.88
CA GLY A 123 17.88 9.94 21.81
C GLY A 123 18.25 9.49 20.40
N ILE A 124 17.45 9.82 19.38
CA ILE A 124 17.63 9.37 18.01
C ILE A 124 18.16 10.54 17.16
N PRO A 125 19.25 10.35 16.40
CA PRO A 125 19.73 11.34 15.44
C PRO A 125 18.66 11.71 14.40
N ALA A 126 18.59 12.98 14.01
CA ALA A 126 17.54 13.46 13.10
C ALA A 126 17.53 12.76 11.73
N ASP A 127 18.70 12.39 11.21
CA ASP A 127 18.87 11.63 9.96
C ASP A 127 18.38 10.17 10.05
N LYS A 128 18.11 9.69 11.27
CA LYS A 128 17.60 8.34 11.56
C LYS A 128 16.13 8.33 11.97
N LEU A 129 15.48 9.50 12.08
CA LEU A 129 14.04 9.59 12.36
C LEU A 129 13.14 9.18 11.17
N THR A 130 13.76 8.83 10.04
CA THR A 130 13.08 8.22 8.89
C THR A 130 13.31 6.71 8.81
N ASP A 131 14.17 6.15 9.67
CA ASP A 131 14.46 4.72 9.71
C ASP A 131 13.52 4.02 10.70
N LEU A 132 12.61 3.22 10.16
CA LEU A 132 11.60 2.51 10.95
C LEU A 132 12.24 1.63 12.02
N MET A 133 13.28 0.87 11.65
CA MET A 133 13.91 -0.09 12.54
C MET A 133 14.58 0.59 13.75
N THR A 134 15.24 1.73 13.55
CA THR A 134 15.83 2.51 14.65
C THR A 134 14.78 2.97 15.65
N ILE A 135 13.65 3.49 15.17
CA ILE A 135 12.57 4.01 16.03
C ILE A 135 11.90 2.86 16.79
N GLU A 136 11.58 1.75 16.10
CA GLU A 136 10.98 0.58 16.73
C GLU A 136 11.89 -0.02 17.80
N ASN A 137 13.20 -0.11 17.55
CA ASN A 137 14.15 -0.64 18.53
C ASN A 137 14.24 0.26 19.77
N ALA A 138 14.23 1.58 19.59
CA ALA A 138 14.25 2.52 20.72
C ALA A 138 12.97 2.42 21.56
N LEU A 139 11.80 2.30 20.91
CA LEU A 139 10.52 2.11 21.59
C LEU A 139 10.42 0.74 22.28
N GLN A 140 10.87 -0.32 21.61
CA GLN A 140 10.97 -1.67 22.18
C GLN A 140 11.91 -1.71 23.38
N SER A 141 13.03 -1.00 23.32
CA SER A 141 13.99 -0.96 24.44
C SER A 141 13.41 -0.28 25.67
N ARG A 142 12.57 0.75 25.52
CA ARG A 142 12.03 1.52 26.65
C ARG A 142 10.68 1.00 27.15
N PHE A 143 9.81 0.56 26.24
CA PHE A 143 8.42 0.16 26.51
C PHE A 143 8.12 -1.30 26.19
N GLY A 144 9.11 -2.07 25.73
CA GLY A 144 8.96 -3.50 25.50
C GLY A 144 8.71 -4.29 26.80
N ASP A 145 8.34 -5.56 26.63
CA ASP A 145 7.84 -6.43 27.69
C ASP A 145 8.77 -6.56 28.89
N SER A 146 10.08 -6.38 28.74
CA SER A 146 11.03 -6.48 29.84
C SER A 146 10.74 -5.46 30.97
N HIS A 147 10.40 -4.21 30.60
CA HIS A 147 10.05 -3.18 31.56
C HIS A 147 8.65 -3.35 32.12
N LEU A 148 7.69 -3.78 31.30
CA LEU A 148 6.33 -4.10 31.77
C LEU A 148 6.35 -5.26 32.78
N THR A 149 7.16 -6.29 32.50
CA THR A 149 7.38 -7.44 33.38
C THR A 149 7.98 -7.00 34.71
N GLN A 150 9.02 -6.14 34.70
CA GLN A 150 9.66 -5.64 35.91
C GLN A 150 8.77 -4.67 36.72
N PHE A 151 8.01 -3.81 36.03
CA PHE A 151 7.01 -2.94 36.62
C PHE A 151 5.90 -3.75 37.29
N CYS A 152 5.29 -4.70 36.56
CA CYS A 152 4.27 -5.61 37.10
C CYS A 152 4.81 -6.45 38.25
N ARG A 153 6.05 -6.95 38.21
CA ARG A 153 6.69 -7.64 39.36
C ARG A 153 6.78 -6.73 40.58
N THR A 154 7.10 -5.46 40.39
CA THR A 154 7.24 -4.49 41.47
C THR A 154 5.87 -4.13 42.05
N GLU A 155 4.90 -3.81 41.19
CA GLU A 155 3.54 -3.48 41.60
C GLU A 155 2.84 -4.65 42.28
N LEU A 156 3.04 -5.87 41.76
CA LEU A 156 2.61 -7.10 42.39
C LEU A 156 3.20 -7.23 43.80
N LYS A 157 4.50 -6.97 44.03
CA LYS A 157 5.11 -7.01 45.38
C LYS A 157 4.47 -6.03 46.36
N THR A 158 4.05 -4.86 45.89
CA THR A 158 3.47 -3.80 46.73
C THR A 158 1.95 -3.85 46.85
N ARG A 159 1.28 -4.68 46.04
CA ARG A 159 -0.18 -4.73 45.98
C ARG A 159 -0.78 -5.23 47.30
N ARG A 160 -1.66 -4.41 47.88
CA ARG A 160 -2.49 -4.72 49.06
C ARG A 160 -3.93 -4.30 48.79
N GLN A 161 -4.90 -4.93 49.46
CA GLN A 161 -6.31 -4.56 49.36
C GLN A 161 -6.51 -3.09 49.76
N LYS A 162 -7.20 -2.32 48.92
CA LYS A 162 -7.55 -0.92 49.25
C LYS A 162 -8.82 -0.86 50.11
N PRO A 163 -9.01 0.18 50.95
CA PRO A 163 -10.26 0.35 51.70
C PRO A 163 -11.46 0.41 50.74
N GLY A 164 -12.45 -0.45 50.92
CA GLY A 164 -13.64 -0.53 50.06
C GLY A 164 -13.49 -1.35 48.78
N GLU A 165 -12.32 -1.94 48.51
CA GLU A 165 -12.12 -2.85 47.39
C GLU A 165 -12.62 -4.26 47.71
N SER A 166 -13.43 -4.85 46.82
CA SER A 166 -13.87 -6.24 47.00
C SER A 166 -12.73 -7.23 46.76
N LEU A 167 -12.80 -8.40 47.41
CA LEU A 167 -11.80 -9.45 47.24
C LEU A 167 -11.73 -9.97 45.80
N GLN A 168 -12.85 -9.96 45.06
CA GLN A 168 -12.84 -10.36 43.64
C GLN A 168 -12.04 -9.38 42.77
N VAL A 169 -12.17 -8.07 43.04
CA VAL A 169 -11.45 -7.03 42.30
C VAL A 169 -9.94 -7.13 42.58
N LEU A 170 -9.56 -7.33 43.85
CA LEU A 170 -8.16 -7.58 44.21
C LEU A 170 -7.62 -8.86 43.55
N ALA A 171 -8.37 -9.96 43.58
CA ALA A 171 -7.95 -11.24 43.03
C ALA A 171 -7.78 -11.20 41.50
N ALA A 172 -8.68 -10.51 40.79
CA ALA A 172 -8.58 -10.30 39.35
C ALA A 172 -7.36 -9.43 38.99
N ASP A 173 -7.09 -8.38 39.78
CA ASP A 173 -5.94 -7.51 39.55
C ASP A 173 -4.61 -8.22 39.85
N VAL A 174 -4.54 -9.04 40.91
CA VAL A 174 -3.38 -9.89 41.20
C VAL A 174 -3.16 -10.92 40.10
N GLU A 175 -4.19 -11.58 39.59
CA GLU A 175 -4.08 -12.55 38.50
C GLU A 175 -3.62 -11.90 37.19
N ARG A 176 -4.12 -10.70 36.90
CA ARG A 176 -3.66 -9.87 35.77
C ARG A 176 -2.18 -9.50 35.92
N LEU A 177 -1.78 -8.97 37.08
CA LEU A 177 -0.39 -8.62 37.36
C LEU A 177 0.55 -9.83 37.29
N MET A 178 0.12 -11.01 37.75
CA MET A 178 0.89 -12.26 37.66
C MET A 178 1.10 -12.69 36.21
N SER A 179 0.07 -12.58 35.38
CA SER A 179 0.13 -12.93 33.96
C SER A 179 1.11 -12.03 33.19
N LEU A 180 1.19 -10.75 33.55
CA LEU A 180 2.10 -9.78 32.94
C LEU A 180 3.53 -9.87 33.53
N ALA A 181 3.67 -10.09 34.84
CA ALA A 181 4.96 -10.17 35.54
C ALA A 181 5.75 -11.46 35.25
N TYR A 182 5.09 -12.49 34.74
CA TYR A 182 5.67 -13.80 34.45
C TYR A 182 5.22 -14.32 33.07
N ALA A 183 5.05 -13.41 32.11
CA ALA A 183 4.64 -13.75 30.74
C ALA A 183 5.60 -14.75 30.06
N GLU A 184 6.89 -14.72 30.42
CA GLU A 184 7.94 -15.63 29.94
C GLU A 184 7.97 -17.00 30.66
N CYS A 185 7.23 -17.16 31.76
CA CYS A 185 7.20 -18.42 32.48
C CYS A 185 6.15 -19.39 31.90
N PRO A 186 6.45 -20.70 31.86
CA PRO A 186 5.49 -21.76 31.54
C PRO A 186 4.19 -21.66 32.35
N LEU A 187 3.05 -22.04 31.74
CA LEU A 187 1.71 -21.88 32.31
C LEU A 187 1.54 -22.60 33.67
N ASP A 188 2.12 -23.79 33.80
CA ASP A 188 2.13 -24.61 35.02
C ASP A 188 2.83 -23.89 36.19
N VAL A 189 3.96 -23.23 35.90
CA VAL A 189 4.68 -22.42 36.89
C VAL A 189 3.84 -21.20 37.27
N ARG A 190 3.20 -20.55 36.30
CA ARG A 190 2.37 -19.37 36.51
C ARG A 190 1.14 -19.66 37.38
N GLU A 191 0.41 -20.73 37.10
CA GLU A 191 -0.77 -21.14 37.87
C GLU A 191 -0.41 -21.48 39.33
N SER A 192 0.71 -22.18 39.54
CA SER A 192 1.19 -22.51 40.89
C SER A 192 1.50 -21.27 41.74
N LEU A 193 2.04 -20.21 41.12
CA LEU A 193 2.38 -18.96 41.77
C LEU A 193 1.13 -18.10 42.04
N VAL A 194 0.13 -18.12 41.15
CA VAL A 194 -1.17 -17.46 41.37
C VAL A 194 -1.91 -18.13 42.54
N PHE A 195 -1.91 -19.47 42.57
CA PHE A 195 -2.55 -20.23 43.65
C PHE A 195 -1.95 -19.92 45.02
N ARG A 196 -0.61 -19.89 45.13
CA ARG A 196 0.12 -19.58 46.38
C ARG A 196 -0.11 -18.17 46.94
N ARG A 197 -0.68 -17.26 46.15
CA ARG A 197 -0.88 -15.86 46.55
C ARG A 197 -2.35 -15.53 46.80
N ARG A 198 -3.27 -16.40 46.37
CA ARG A 198 -4.71 -16.32 46.64
C ARG A 198 -5.09 -16.88 48.02
N TYR A 199 -4.22 -17.66 48.65
CA TYR A 199 -4.40 -18.33 49.95
C TYR A 199 -3.16 -18.12 50.83
#